data_AF-A0A2D8MNK7-F1
#
_entry.id   AF-A0A2D8MNK7-F1
#
_cell.length_a   1.000
_cell.length_b   1.000
_cell.length_c   1.000
_cell.angle_alpha   90.00
_cell.angle_beta   90.00
_cell.angle_gamma   90.00
#
_symmetry.space_group_name_H-M   'P 1'
#
loop_
_entity.id
_entity.type
_entity.pdbx_description
1 polymer ?
#
loop_
_entity_poly.entity_id
_entity_poly.type
_entity_poly.pdbx_seq_one_letter_code
_entity_poly.pdbx_strand_id
1 'polypeptide(L)'
;MSDNEEKVEFEHHVNTEEVHSYMPALIGLAAGVFVAAGVIFMLKGFSLQLGAALVGLFVLLIFIFIVGEIPRWPKITKDSEHMVKAGGTPGKFHEIGDVGFPTALFLLSEIAFFGGAFIAYFYLRSSYAIWPPEGIHHLDVAIPSIQTALLIASSIMIEWSTAGVKKGNNTAVKYGFLGAVILGLGFAVIQMGYEWPHLLTSGELTPQDGLFGASFFLLTGIHGVHVIAGVIANIIVTIKAFKNQFDEENHGFLEAAGTYWHFVHIVWLFLFAFLWQDGLSYFQAAIA
;
A
#
# COMPACT_ATOMS: atom_id res chain seq x y z
N MET A 1 61.05 -26.52 4.21
CA MET A 1 59.93 -26.34 5.15
C MET A 1 59.07 -25.25 4.51
N SER A 2 58.05 -25.69 3.80
CA SER A 2 57.34 -24.93 2.77
C SER A 2 56.22 -24.09 3.38
N ASP A 3 56.31 -22.78 3.23
CA ASP A 3 55.17 -21.87 3.32
C ASP A 3 54.29 -22.12 2.09
N ASN A 4 53.12 -22.72 2.32
CA ASN A 4 52.02 -22.78 1.37
C ASN A 4 50.81 -22.14 2.06
N GLU A 5 50.82 -20.81 2.16
CA GLU A 5 49.57 -20.06 2.35
C GLU A 5 48.82 -20.13 1.01
N GLU A 6 47.95 -21.12 0.92
CA GLU A 6 46.94 -21.21 -0.13
C GLU A 6 45.98 -20.02 0.09
N LYS A 7 46.27 -18.90 -0.60
CA LYS A 7 45.29 -17.83 -0.79
C LYS A 7 44.13 -18.44 -1.57
N VAL A 8 43.07 -18.80 -0.85
CA VAL A 8 41.78 -19.11 -1.44
C VAL A 8 41.25 -17.82 -2.04
N GLU A 9 41.57 -17.61 -3.31
CA GLU A 9 41.01 -16.56 -4.14
C GLU A 9 39.54 -16.93 -4.37
N PHE A 10 38.64 -16.31 -3.60
CA PHE A 10 37.20 -16.43 -3.84
C PHE A 10 36.83 -15.60 -5.08
N GLU A 11 37.20 -16.08 -6.27
CA GLU A 11 36.52 -15.71 -7.50
C GLU A 11 35.14 -16.39 -7.52
N HIS A 12 34.22 -15.88 -6.70
CA HIS A 12 32.81 -15.98 -7.05
C HIS A 12 32.39 -14.62 -7.59
N HIS A 13 32.70 -14.42 -8.87
CA HIS A 13 31.80 -13.66 -9.72
C HIS A 13 30.41 -14.29 -9.53
N VAL A 14 29.57 -13.66 -8.70
CA VAL A 14 28.13 -13.86 -8.79
C VAL A 14 27.86 -13.64 -10.26
N ASN A 15 27.38 -14.68 -10.95
CA ASN A 15 27.07 -14.58 -12.35
C ASN A 15 25.90 -13.59 -12.48
N THR A 16 26.22 -12.31 -12.62
CA THR A 16 25.26 -11.21 -12.73
C THR A 16 24.54 -11.24 -14.08
N GLU A 17 24.90 -12.17 -14.97
CA GLU A 17 24.28 -12.32 -16.29
C GLU A 17 22.81 -12.74 -16.23
N GLU A 18 22.29 -13.21 -15.08
CA GLU A 18 20.97 -13.84 -15.03
C GLU A 18 19.80 -13.02 -14.46
N VAL A 19 19.92 -11.72 -14.14
CA VAL A 19 18.79 -11.00 -13.50
C VAL A 19 18.57 -9.57 -13.98
N HIS A 20 18.58 -9.31 -15.29
CA HIS A 20 17.94 -8.12 -15.84
C HIS A 20 16.53 -8.47 -16.30
N SER A 21 15.56 -8.37 -15.38
CA SER A 21 14.15 -8.42 -15.76
C SER A 21 13.79 -7.12 -16.48
N TYR A 22 13.40 -7.20 -17.75
CA TYR A 22 12.88 -6.05 -18.51
C TYR A 22 11.44 -5.69 -18.09
N MET A 23 10.82 -6.51 -17.24
CA MET A 23 9.44 -6.34 -16.80
C MET A 23 9.15 -5.00 -16.12
N PRO A 24 10.00 -4.46 -15.22
CA PRO A 24 9.76 -3.14 -14.61
C PRO A 24 9.71 -2.01 -15.65
N ALA A 25 10.59 -2.04 -16.66
CA ALA A 25 10.61 -1.04 -17.72
C ALA A 25 9.40 -1.15 -18.65
N LEU A 26 9.02 -2.38 -19.01
CA LEU A 26 7.83 -2.66 -19.82
C LEU A 26 6.54 -2.20 -19.14
N ILE A 27 6.43 -2.41 -17.82
CA ILE A 27 5.28 -1.94 -17.04
C ILE A 27 5.28 -0.43 -16.90
N GLY A 28 6.44 0.19 -16.64
CA GLY A 28 6.52 1.65 -16.56
C GLY A 28 6.02 2.33 -17.84
N LEU A 29 6.42 1.79 -19.00
CA LEU A 29 5.94 2.27 -20.30
C LEU A 29 4.46 1.93 -20.55
N ALA A 30 4.04 0.71 -20.23
CA ALA A 30 2.65 0.28 -20.39
C ALA A 30 1.67 1.03 -19.47
N ALA A 31 2.09 1.38 -18.25
CA ALA A 31 1.29 2.15 -17.29
C ALA A 31 0.97 3.54 -17.84
N GLY A 32 1.99 4.25 -18.33
CA GLY A 32 1.82 5.60 -18.88
C GLY A 32 0.99 5.62 -20.16
N VAL A 33 1.15 4.63 -21.04
CA VAL A 33 0.50 4.64 -22.36
C VAL A 33 -0.86 3.94 -22.36
N PHE A 34 -0.96 2.71 -21.85
CA PHE A 34 -2.18 1.91 -22.00
C PHE A 34 -3.29 2.33 -21.04
N VAL A 35 -2.96 2.69 -19.79
CA VAL A 35 -3.97 3.18 -18.84
C VAL A 35 -4.47 4.54 -19.27
N ALA A 36 -3.56 5.48 -19.54
CA ALA A 36 -3.95 6.83 -19.94
C ALA A 36 -4.74 6.82 -21.26
N ALA A 37 -4.26 6.13 -22.29
CA ALA A 37 -4.99 6.04 -23.56
C ALA A 37 -6.33 5.30 -23.41
N GLY A 38 -6.36 4.21 -22.63
CA GLY A 38 -7.58 3.44 -22.38
C GLY A 38 -8.66 4.28 -21.70
N VAL A 39 -8.30 5.00 -20.63
CA VAL A 39 -9.21 5.90 -19.91
C VAL A 39 -9.66 7.05 -20.81
N ILE A 40 -8.76 7.69 -21.57
CA ILE A 40 -9.11 8.77 -22.50
C ILE A 40 -10.08 8.27 -23.58
N PHE A 41 -9.87 7.07 -24.13
CA PHE A 41 -10.72 6.52 -25.18
C PHE A 41 -12.14 6.21 -24.66
N MET A 42 -12.27 5.80 -23.40
CA MET A 42 -13.57 5.61 -22.75
C MET A 42 -14.25 6.95 -22.44
N LEU A 43 -13.54 7.89 -21.82
CA LEU A 43 -14.10 9.18 -21.39
C LEU A 43 -14.48 10.10 -22.55
N LYS A 44 -13.68 10.11 -23.63
CA LYS A 44 -13.99 10.91 -24.83
C LYS A 44 -14.90 10.20 -25.83
N GLY A 45 -15.37 8.99 -25.50
CA GLY A 45 -16.31 8.25 -26.33
C GLY A 45 -15.75 7.76 -27.66
N PHE A 46 -14.43 7.63 -27.81
CA PHE A 46 -13.82 7.11 -29.04
C PHE A 46 -14.18 5.64 -29.28
N SER A 47 -14.00 4.79 -28.26
CA SER A 47 -14.43 3.39 -28.27
C SER A 47 -14.32 2.80 -26.87
N LEU A 48 -15.47 2.41 -26.30
CA LEU A 48 -15.54 1.75 -25.00
C LEU A 48 -14.80 0.41 -24.99
N GLN A 49 -14.96 -0.38 -26.05
CA GLN A 49 -14.35 -1.71 -26.18
C GLN A 49 -12.83 -1.63 -26.25
N LEU A 50 -12.31 -0.69 -27.06
CA LEU A 50 -10.88 -0.49 -27.19
C LEU A 50 -10.27 0.05 -25.89
N GLY A 51 -10.95 1.00 -25.25
CA GLY A 51 -10.51 1.55 -23.98
C GLY A 51 -10.49 0.49 -22.86
N ALA A 52 -11.54 -0.32 -22.75
CA ALA A 52 -11.60 -1.44 -21.80
C ALA A 52 -10.52 -2.50 -22.10
N ALA A 53 -10.25 -2.80 -23.36
CA ALA A 53 -9.19 -3.73 -23.75
C ALA A 53 -7.79 -3.23 -23.36
N LEU A 54 -7.49 -1.94 -23.55
CA LEU A 54 -6.22 -1.33 -23.17
C LEU A 54 -6.00 -1.34 -21.65
N VAL A 55 -7.04 -1.01 -20.87
CA VAL A 55 -7.00 -1.10 -19.41
C VAL A 55 -6.87 -2.55 -18.95
N GLY A 56 -7.61 -3.48 -19.56
CA GLY A 56 -7.51 -4.91 -19.25
C GLY A 56 -6.12 -5.49 -19.55
N LEU A 57 -5.49 -5.07 -20.65
CA LEU A 57 -4.11 -5.44 -20.98
C LEU A 57 -3.13 -4.94 -19.92
N PHE A 58 -3.28 -3.70 -19.46
CA PHE A 58 -2.45 -3.18 -18.38
C PHE A 58 -2.60 -4.00 -17.09
N VAL A 59 -3.83 -4.31 -16.68
CA VAL A 59 -4.10 -5.14 -15.49
C VAL A 59 -3.45 -6.52 -15.64
N LEU A 60 -3.53 -7.12 -16.83
CA LEU A 60 -2.87 -8.40 -17.12
C LEU A 60 -1.34 -8.31 -17.01
N LEU A 61 -0.72 -7.24 -17.54
CA LEU A 61 0.73 -7.04 -17.44
C LEU A 61 1.19 -6.88 -15.99
N ILE A 62 0.43 -6.13 -15.17
CA ILE A 62 0.67 -6.02 -13.74
C ILE A 62 0.54 -7.39 -13.06
N PHE A 63 -0.49 -8.16 -13.40
CA PHE A 63 -0.66 -9.51 -12.84
C PHE A 63 0.52 -10.44 -13.19
N ILE A 64 0.95 -10.46 -14.46
CA ILE A 64 2.10 -11.26 -14.91
C ILE A 64 3.37 -10.85 -14.17
N PHE A 65 3.59 -9.55 -13.99
CA PHE A 65 4.71 -9.04 -13.21
C PHE A 65 4.66 -9.48 -11.76
N ILE A 66 3.53 -9.32 -11.09
CA ILE A 66 3.33 -9.73 -9.70
C ILE A 66 3.64 -11.23 -9.57
N VAL A 67 3.07 -12.07 -10.43
CA VAL A 67 3.28 -13.53 -10.36
C VAL A 67 4.69 -13.94 -10.78
N GLY A 68 5.33 -13.22 -11.70
CA GLY A 68 6.67 -13.53 -12.20
C GLY A 68 7.81 -13.04 -11.29
N GLU A 69 7.66 -11.85 -10.69
CA GLU A 69 8.71 -11.21 -9.90
C GLU A 69 8.62 -11.52 -8.40
N ILE A 70 7.43 -11.67 -7.81
CA ILE A 70 7.31 -12.03 -6.39
C ILE A 70 8.07 -13.32 -6.04
N PRO A 71 8.06 -14.39 -6.87
CA PRO A 71 8.86 -15.57 -6.61
C PRO A 71 10.37 -15.38 -6.81
N ARG A 72 10.80 -14.32 -7.50
CA ARG A 72 12.21 -13.95 -7.73
C ARG A 72 12.76 -13.02 -6.67
N TRP A 73 11.90 -12.40 -5.87
CA TRP A 73 12.34 -11.60 -4.74
C TRP A 73 13.25 -12.44 -3.82
N PRO A 74 14.32 -11.84 -3.27
CA PRO A 74 15.33 -12.56 -2.50
C PRO A 74 14.67 -13.51 -1.49
N LYS A 75 14.91 -14.81 -1.67
CA LYS A 75 14.55 -15.84 -0.70
C LYS A 75 15.79 -16.15 0.10
N ILE A 76 15.69 -16.16 1.41
CA ILE A 76 16.72 -16.82 2.22
C ILE A 76 16.64 -18.32 1.89
N THR A 77 17.65 -18.83 1.20
CA THR A 77 17.76 -20.24 0.80
C THR A 77 18.60 -21.01 1.83
N LYS A 78 18.49 -22.34 1.83
CA LYS A 78 19.40 -23.21 2.62
C LYS A 78 20.88 -23.02 2.23
N ASP A 79 21.13 -22.54 1.02
CA ASP A 79 22.48 -22.18 0.57
C ASP A 79 23.01 -20.92 1.27
N SER A 80 22.15 -19.94 1.56
CA SER A 80 22.53 -18.84 2.47
C SER A 80 22.65 -19.27 3.95
N GLU A 81 21.97 -20.35 4.36
CA GLU A 81 21.96 -20.83 5.75
C GLU A 81 23.30 -21.47 6.19
N HIS A 82 23.95 -22.24 5.30
CA HIS A 82 25.27 -22.83 5.62
C HIS A 82 26.39 -21.78 5.61
N MET A 83 26.27 -20.73 4.80
CA MET A 83 27.21 -19.61 4.77
C MET A 83 27.18 -18.82 6.09
N VAL A 84 25.98 -18.60 6.66
CA VAL A 84 25.79 -17.99 8.00
C VAL A 84 26.33 -18.89 9.12
N LYS A 85 26.12 -20.21 9.03
CA LYS A 85 26.60 -21.19 10.03
C LYS A 85 28.11 -21.43 10.01
N ALA A 86 28.79 -21.21 8.87
CA ALA A 86 30.23 -21.41 8.72
C ALA A 86 31.08 -20.23 9.22
N GLY A 87 30.50 -19.28 9.94
CA GLY A 87 31.20 -18.05 10.38
C GLY A 87 31.44 -17.06 9.23
N GLY A 88 30.90 -17.34 8.05
CA GLY A 88 30.72 -16.33 7.03
C GLY A 88 29.69 -15.33 7.55
N THR A 89 30.15 -14.14 7.93
CA THR A 89 29.24 -13.00 7.81
C THR A 89 28.76 -13.03 6.36
N PRO A 90 27.46 -12.86 6.07
CA PRO A 90 27.05 -12.50 4.72
C PRO A 90 28.08 -11.47 4.29
N GLY A 91 28.75 -11.67 3.16
CA GLY A 91 29.64 -10.64 2.65
C GLY A 91 28.88 -9.35 2.86
N LYS A 92 29.48 -8.36 3.53
CA LYS A 92 28.85 -7.05 3.60
C LYS A 92 28.70 -6.61 2.14
N PHE A 93 27.67 -7.07 1.43
CA PHE A 93 26.64 -6.18 0.98
C PHE A 93 26.60 -5.18 2.12
N HIS A 94 27.13 -3.99 1.88
CA HIS A 94 26.32 -2.87 2.28
C HIS A 94 24.93 -3.29 1.84
N GLU A 95 24.13 -3.81 2.78
CA GLU A 95 22.69 -3.90 2.60
C GLU A 95 22.38 -2.56 1.96
N ILE A 96 21.91 -2.60 0.73
CA ILE A 96 21.51 -1.40 0.04
C ILE A 96 20.33 -0.89 0.86
N GLY A 97 20.63 -0.10 1.89
CA GLY A 97 19.75 0.32 2.96
C GLY A 97 19.25 -0.82 3.87
N ASP A 98 19.33 -0.61 5.18
CA ASP A 98 18.20 -0.91 6.06
C ASP A 98 16.90 -0.63 5.27
N VAL A 99 16.00 -1.62 5.14
CA VAL A 99 14.73 -1.47 4.41
C VAL A 99 13.98 -0.20 4.87
N GLY A 100 14.22 0.21 6.12
CA GLY A 100 13.76 1.48 6.69
C GLY A 100 14.11 2.73 5.86
N PHE A 101 15.32 2.87 5.29
CA PHE A 101 15.67 4.09 4.53
C PHE A 101 14.92 4.20 3.20
N PRO A 102 14.91 3.18 2.31
CA PRO A 102 14.06 3.18 1.12
C PRO A 102 12.56 3.32 1.45
N THR A 103 12.07 2.64 2.49
CA THR A 103 10.68 2.77 2.94
C THR A 103 10.39 4.20 3.41
N ALA A 104 11.29 4.84 4.16
CA ALA A 104 11.12 6.21 4.60
C ALA A 104 11.08 7.20 3.43
N LEU A 105 11.95 7.04 2.42
CA LEU A 105 11.92 7.88 1.22
C LEU A 105 10.62 7.71 0.43
N PHE A 106 10.16 6.47 0.27
CA PHE A 106 8.87 6.18 -0.36
C PHE A 106 7.71 6.82 0.41
N LEU A 107 7.67 6.65 1.73
CA LEU A 107 6.63 7.27 2.55
C LEU A 107 6.71 8.79 2.52
N LEU A 108 7.91 9.38 2.45
CA LEU A 108 8.08 10.82 2.30
C LEU A 108 7.47 11.32 0.99
N SER A 109 7.64 10.59 -0.12
CA SER A 109 6.99 10.95 -1.38
C SER A 109 5.46 10.83 -1.30
N GLU A 110 4.94 9.82 -0.59
CA GLU A 110 3.50 9.67 -0.39
C GLU A 110 2.91 10.75 0.53
N ILE A 111 3.64 11.12 1.59
CA ILE A 111 3.27 12.25 2.46
C ILE A 111 3.25 13.56 1.66
N ALA A 112 4.23 13.79 0.78
CA ALA A 112 4.24 14.97 -0.08
C ALA A 112 3.08 14.95 -1.09
N PHE A 113 2.76 13.78 -1.66
CA PHE A 113 1.65 13.60 -2.59
C PHE A 113 0.29 13.90 -1.93
N PHE A 114 -0.02 13.24 -0.80
CA PHE A 114 -1.26 13.51 -0.05
C PHE A 114 -1.27 14.92 0.54
N GLY A 115 -0.13 15.41 1.03
CA GLY A 115 0.01 16.77 1.55
C GLY A 115 -0.35 17.81 0.50
N GLY A 116 0.13 17.66 -0.75
CA GLY A 116 -0.25 18.52 -1.87
C GLY A 116 -1.75 18.44 -2.18
N ALA A 117 -2.34 17.24 -2.17
CA ALA A 117 -3.76 17.04 -2.42
C ALA A 117 -4.64 17.68 -1.32
N PHE A 118 -4.26 17.55 -0.04
CA PHE A 118 -4.92 18.21 1.08
C PHE A 118 -4.74 19.72 1.05
N ILE A 119 -3.56 20.24 0.70
CA ILE A 119 -3.34 21.69 0.53
C ILE A 119 -4.28 22.24 -0.55
N ALA A 120 -4.42 21.54 -1.68
CA ALA A 120 -5.36 21.93 -2.72
C ALA A 120 -6.80 21.95 -2.21
N TYR A 121 -7.23 20.91 -1.49
CA TYR A 121 -8.56 20.86 -0.87
C TYR A 121 -8.77 22.00 0.14
N PHE A 122 -7.81 22.26 1.03
CA PHE A 122 -7.92 23.32 2.02
C PHE A 122 -7.92 24.72 1.39
N TYR A 123 -7.16 24.91 0.30
CA TYR A 123 -7.21 26.13 -0.48
C TYR A 123 -8.62 26.35 -1.04
N LEU A 124 -9.24 25.32 -1.65
CA LEU A 124 -10.63 25.39 -2.10
C LEU A 124 -11.56 25.70 -0.92
N ARG A 125 -11.52 24.91 0.15
CA ARG A 125 -12.33 25.12 1.38
C ARG A 125 -12.25 26.55 1.91
N SER A 126 -11.05 27.13 1.94
CA SER A 126 -10.82 28.48 2.46
C SER A 126 -11.30 29.60 1.53
N SER A 127 -11.45 29.30 0.24
CA SER A 127 -11.91 30.25 -0.78
C SER A 127 -13.43 30.43 -0.78
N TYR A 128 -14.18 29.55 -0.11
CA TYR A 128 -15.64 29.61 -0.01
C TYR A 128 -16.09 29.87 1.43
N ALA A 129 -17.04 30.81 1.61
CA ALA A 129 -17.60 31.14 2.93
C ALA A 129 -18.43 29.99 3.52
N ILE A 130 -19.15 29.26 2.66
CA ILE A 130 -19.95 28.08 3.01
C ILE A 130 -19.30 26.88 2.33
N TRP A 131 -19.03 25.83 3.11
CA TRP A 131 -18.48 24.57 2.61
C TRP A 131 -18.94 23.39 3.47
N PRO A 132 -19.51 22.33 2.88
CA PRO A 132 -19.77 22.13 1.45
C PRO A 132 -20.72 23.19 0.84
N PRO A 133 -20.71 23.41 -0.49
CA PRO A 133 -21.65 24.33 -1.15
C PRO A 133 -23.12 24.00 -0.82
N GLU A 134 -23.99 25.00 -0.89
CA GLU A 134 -25.44 24.80 -0.68
C GLU A 134 -26.00 23.77 -1.67
N GLY A 135 -26.85 22.86 -1.18
CA GLY A 135 -27.46 21.79 -1.96
C GLY A 135 -26.78 20.43 -1.85
N ILE A 136 -25.60 20.34 -1.21
CA ILE A 136 -24.98 19.06 -0.87
C ILE A 136 -25.62 18.49 0.39
N HIS A 137 -25.98 17.20 0.36
CA HIS A 137 -26.51 16.50 1.51
C HIS A 137 -25.48 16.37 2.63
N HIS A 138 -25.94 16.42 3.88
CA HIS A 138 -25.10 16.16 5.04
C HIS A 138 -24.76 14.67 5.07
N LEU A 139 -23.47 14.33 4.99
CA LEU A 139 -23.05 12.94 4.86
C LEU A 139 -23.13 12.24 6.23
N ASP A 140 -23.63 11.01 6.24
CA ASP A 140 -23.65 10.19 7.45
C ASP A 140 -22.23 9.83 7.89
N VAL A 141 -21.94 10.02 9.17
CA VAL A 141 -20.64 9.67 9.78
C VAL A 141 -20.62 8.25 10.34
N ALA A 142 -21.77 7.57 10.47
CA ALA A 142 -21.85 6.25 11.08
C ALA A 142 -21.01 5.21 10.31
N ILE A 143 -21.16 5.15 8.98
CA ILE A 143 -20.42 4.20 8.14
C ILE A 143 -18.90 4.48 8.16
N PRO A 144 -18.43 5.72 7.92
CA PRO A 144 -17.02 6.08 8.08
C PRO A 144 -16.46 5.82 9.49
N SER A 145 -17.28 5.92 10.53
CA SER A 145 -16.85 5.61 11.90
C SER A 145 -16.57 4.11 12.08
N ILE A 146 -17.41 3.24 11.51
CA ILE A 146 -17.17 1.79 11.48
C ILE A 146 -15.88 1.50 10.70
N GLN A 147 -15.69 2.15 9.55
CA GLN A 147 -14.48 2.00 8.75
C GLN A 147 -13.22 2.42 9.51
N THR A 148 -13.31 3.52 10.27
CA THR A 148 -12.24 3.98 11.15
C THR A 148 -11.91 2.94 12.22
N ALA A 149 -12.93 2.35 12.86
CA ALA A 149 -12.74 1.29 13.85
C ALA A 149 -12.06 0.05 13.24
N LEU A 150 -12.40 -0.33 12.01
CA LEU A 150 -11.74 -1.44 11.30
C LEU A 150 -10.25 -1.15 11.05
N LEU A 151 -9.91 0.07 10.62
CA LEU A 151 -8.51 0.45 10.37
C LEU A 151 -7.69 0.54 11.66
N ILE A 152 -8.27 1.08 12.74
CA ILE A 152 -7.64 1.09 14.07
C ILE A 152 -7.36 -0.35 14.53
N ALA A 153 -8.38 -1.22 14.48
CA ALA A 153 -8.23 -2.63 14.86
C ALA A 153 -7.16 -3.32 14.00
N SER A 154 -7.13 -3.06 12.69
CA SER A 154 -6.13 -3.65 11.79
C SER A 154 -4.70 -3.18 12.12
N SER A 155 -4.53 -1.92 12.52
CA SER A 155 -3.23 -1.39 12.95
C SER A 155 -2.75 -2.05 14.25
N ILE A 156 -3.64 -2.26 15.22
CA ILE A 156 -3.31 -2.98 16.46
C ILE A 156 -2.86 -4.42 16.12
N MET A 157 -3.52 -5.08 15.17
CA MET A 157 -3.14 -6.44 14.74
C MET A 157 -1.74 -6.48 14.10
N ILE A 158 -1.35 -5.47 13.34
CA ILE A 158 0.01 -5.35 12.78
C ILE A 158 1.04 -5.05 13.87
N GLU A 159 0.73 -4.18 14.83
CA GLU A 159 1.63 -3.90 15.95
C GLU A 159 1.85 -5.16 16.80
N TRP A 160 0.79 -5.94 17.05
CA TRP A 160 0.91 -7.24 17.72
C TRP A 160 1.83 -8.21 16.98
N SER A 161 1.75 -8.26 15.65
CA SER A 161 2.66 -9.04 14.81
C SER A 161 4.11 -8.54 14.91
N THR A 162 4.32 -7.23 14.82
CA THR A 162 5.65 -6.60 14.83
C THR A 162 6.33 -6.74 16.20
N ALA A 163 5.58 -6.61 17.29
CA ALA A 163 6.07 -6.92 18.63
C ALA A 163 6.30 -8.43 18.82
N GLY A 164 5.53 -9.26 18.13
CA GLY A 164 5.63 -10.72 18.15
C GLY A 164 6.89 -11.25 17.47
N VAL A 165 7.24 -10.72 16.28
CA VAL A 165 8.41 -11.18 15.52
C VAL A 165 9.71 -10.93 16.28
N LYS A 166 9.81 -9.80 17.00
CA LYS A 166 10.95 -9.43 17.87
C LYS A 166 11.13 -10.32 19.10
N LYS A 167 10.16 -11.21 19.37
CA LYS A 167 10.17 -12.18 20.48
C LYS A 167 10.11 -13.63 19.98
N GLY A 168 10.32 -13.85 18.69
CA GLY A 168 10.20 -15.17 18.06
C GLY A 168 8.78 -15.76 18.06
N ASN A 169 7.74 -14.95 18.30
CA ASN A 169 6.35 -15.41 18.36
C ASN A 169 5.72 -15.50 16.97
N ASN A 170 5.95 -16.63 16.30
CA ASN A 170 5.40 -16.92 14.96
C ASN A 170 3.86 -16.91 14.88
N THR A 171 3.16 -17.17 15.99
CA THR A 171 1.69 -17.13 16.03
C THR A 171 1.19 -15.71 15.88
N ALA A 172 1.78 -14.76 16.62
CA ALA A 172 1.45 -13.35 16.49
C ALA A 172 1.72 -12.83 15.07
N VAL A 173 2.83 -13.26 14.46
CA VAL A 173 3.17 -12.88 13.09
C VAL A 173 2.14 -13.34 12.06
N LYS A 174 1.73 -14.61 12.13
CA LYS A 174 0.75 -15.20 11.20
C LYS A 174 -0.63 -14.59 11.35
N TYR A 175 -1.14 -14.54 12.57
CA TYR A 175 -2.52 -14.14 12.82
C TYR A 175 -2.71 -12.62 12.90
N GLY A 176 -1.66 -11.87 13.24
CA GLY A 176 -1.68 -10.41 13.20
C GLY A 176 -1.90 -9.88 11.78
N PHE A 177 -1.03 -10.28 10.83
CA PHE A 177 -1.21 -9.87 9.43
C PHE A 177 -2.47 -10.45 8.78
N LEU A 178 -2.85 -11.70 9.09
CA LEU A 178 -4.11 -12.26 8.60
C LEU A 178 -5.32 -11.45 9.08
N GLY A 179 -5.34 -11.07 10.36
CA GLY A 179 -6.40 -10.22 10.91
C GLY A 179 -6.43 -8.85 10.25
N ALA A 180 -5.25 -8.23 10.04
CA ALA A 180 -5.15 -6.96 9.34
C ALA A 180 -5.66 -7.03 7.90
N VAL A 181 -5.39 -8.12 7.16
CA VAL A 181 -5.94 -8.36 5.82
C VAL A 181 -7.46 -8.45 5.85
N ILE A 182 -8.04 -9.23 6.78
CA ILE A 182 -9.50 -9.40 6.87
C ILE A 182 -10.18 -8.06 7.16
N LEU A 183 -9.64 -7.29 8.12
CA LEU A 183 -10.17 -5.98 8.49
C LEU A 183 -10.01 -4.95 7.36
N GLY A 184 -8.86 -4.95 6.68
CA GLY A 184 -8.62 -4.08 5.52
C GLY A 184 -9.51 -4.41 4.32
N LEU A 185 -9.78 -5.69 4.07
CA LEU A 185 -10.79 -6.11 3.08
C LEU A 185 -12.20 -5.67 3.49
N GLY A 186 -12.53 -5.77 4.78
CA GLY A 186 -13.79 -5.27 5.33
C GLY A 186 -13.97 -3.77 5.05
N PHE A 187 -12.94 -2.97 5.32
CA PHE A 187 -12.91 -1.55 4.96
C PHE A 187 -13.15 -1.35 3.46
N ALA A 188 -12.41 -2.04 2.59
CA ALA A 188 -12.52 -1.88 1.15
C ALA A 188 -13.92 -2.27 0.62
N VAL A 189 -14.52 -3.32 1.18
CA VAL A 189 -15.89 -3.74 0.83
C VAL A 189 -16.92 -2.71 1.29
N ILE A 190 -16.79 -2.13 2.48
CA ILE A 190 -17.69 -1.08 2.92
C ILE A 190 -17.54 0.15 2.02
N GLN A 191 -16.32 0.61 1.75
CA GLN A 191 -16.09 1.81 0.95
C GLN A 191 -16.54 1.63 -0.50
N MET A 192 -16.07 0.57 -1.19
CA MET A 192 -16.28 0.39 -2.63
C MET A 192 -17.57 -0.38 -2.94
N GLY A 193 -18.01 -1.25 -2.05
CA GLY A 193 -19.19 -2.09 -2.23
C GLY A 193 -20.48 -1.49 -1.67
N TYR A 194 -20.39 -0.55 -0.73
CA TYR A 194 -21.56 0.07 -0.11
C TYR A 194 -21.54 1.60 -0.19
N GLU A 195 -20.60 2.27 0.47
CA GLU A 195 -20.58 3.74 0.64
C GLU A 195 -20.60 4.47 -0.70
N TRP A 196 -19.65 4.18 -1.60
CA TRP A 196 -19.59 4.81 -2.91
C TRP A 196 -20.83 4.54 -3.77
N PRO A 197 -21.25 3.27 -3.97
CA PRO A 197 -22.50 2.99 -4.67
C PRO A 197 -23.70 3.69 -4.05
N HIS A 198 -23.80 3.75 -2.72
CA HIS A 198 -24.89 4.40 -2.02
C HIS A 198 -24.93 5.91 -2.30
N LEU A 199 -23.80 6.62 -2.14
CA LEU A 199 -23.70 8.06 -2.42
C LEU A 199 -24.05 8.39 -3.88
N LEU A 200 -23.55 7.57 -4.81
CA LEU A 200 -23.78 7.76 -6.24
C LEU A 200 -25.22 7.48 -6.67
N THR A 201 -25.86 6.44 -6.11
CA THR A 201 -27.21 6.00 -6.52
C THR A 201 -28.32 6.75 -5.80
N SER A 202 -28.08 7.21 -4.57
CA SER A 202 -28.99 8.10 -3.84
C SER A 202 -28.98 9.52 -4.39
N GLY A 203 -27.90 9.92 -5.06
CA GLY A 203 -27.69 11.30 -5.51
C GLY A 203 -27.27 12.24 -4.38
N GLU A 204 -26.89 11.70 -3.21
CA GLU A 204 -26.41 12.51 -2.08
C GLU A 204 -25.08 13.21 -2.39
N LEU A 205 -24.20 12.52 -3.13
CA LEU A 205 -22.94 13.08 -3.62
C LEU A 205 -22.44 12.35 -4.86
N THR A 206 -22.11 13.12 -5.88
CA THR A 206 -21.54 12.67 -7.14
C THR A 206 -20.28 13.45 -7.49
N PRO A 207 -19.40 12.92 -8.35
CA PRO A 207 -18.26 13.67 -8.87
C PRO A 207 -18.64 14.93 -9.66
N GLN A 208 -19.92 15.07 -10.06
CA GLN A 208 -20.41 16.24 -10.80
C GLN A 208 -20.93 17.36 -9.88
N ASP A 209 -21.00 17.13 -8.56
CA ASP A 209 -21.50 18.11 -7.59
C ASP A 209 -20.43 19.16 -7.21
N GLY A 210 -19.89 19.78 -8.26
CA GLY A 210 -18.89 20.83 -8.18
C GLY A 210 -17.56 20.37 -7.59
N LEU A 211 -16.82 21.33 -7.05
CA LEU A 211 -15.47 21.10 -6.53
C LEU A 211 -15.46 20.24 -5.25
N PHE A 212 -16.55 20.23 -4.47
CA PHE A 212 -16.65 19.39 -3.28
C PHE A 212 -16.74 17.91 -3.65
N GLY A 213 -17.72 17.53 -4.48
CA GLY A 213 -17.87 16.14 -4.96
C GLY A 213 -16.64 15.65 -5.70
N ALA A 214 -16.09 16.46 -6.62
CA ALA A 214 -14.86 16.13 -7.32
C ALA A 214 -13.67 15.88 -6.37
N SER A 215 -13.47 16.74 -5.37
CA SER A 215 -12.37 16.58 -4.40
C SER A 215 -12.59 15.39 -3.47
N PHE A 216 -13.83 15.15 -3.04
CA PHE A 216 -14.19 14.01 -2.18
C PHE A 216 -13.85 12.68 -2.86
N PHE A 217 -14.34 12.45 -4.08
CA PHE A 217 -14.10 11.21 -4.80
C PHE A 217 -12.63 11.07 -5.25
N LEU A 218 -11.95 12.19 -5.57
CA LEU A 218 -10.53 12.15 -5.88
C LEU A 218 -9.70 11.72 -4.66
N LEU A 219 -9.86 12.39 -3.52
CA LEU A 219 -9.09 12.13 -2.29
C LEU A 219 -9.38 10.74 -1.70
N THR A 220 -10.66 10.37 -1.61
CA THR A 220 -11.04 9.02 -1.14
C THR A 220 -10.64 7.94 -2.15
N GLY A 221 -10.64 8.26 -3.45
CA GLY A 221 -10.26 7.33 -4.51
C GLY A 221 -8.76 7.03 -4.55
N ILE A 222 -7.90 8.07 -4.48
CA ILE A 222 -6.45 7.85 -4.37
C ILE A 222 -6.14 7.05 -3.10
N HIS A 223 -6.79 7.35 -1.98
CA HIS A 223 -6.61 6.59 -0.75
C HIS A 223 -7.09 5.13 -0.89
N GLY A 224 -8.24 4.89 -1.54
CA GLY A 224 -8.73 3.55 -1.83
C GLY A 224 -7.73 2.70 -2.61
N VAL A 225 -7.03 3.30 -3.59
CA VAL A 225 -5.93 2.61 -4.31
C VAL A 225 -4.79 2.24 -3.36
N HIS A 226 -4.42 3.13 -2.43
CA HIS A 226 -3.39 2.86 -1.43
C HIS A 226 -3.79 1.75 -0.45
N VAL A 227 -5.06 1.70 -0.04
CA VAL A 227 -5.61 0.62 0.79
C VAL A 227 -5.52 -0.71 0.06
N ILE A 228 -5.93 -0.78 -1.21
CA ILE A 228 -5.81 -2.02 -2.01
C ILE A 228 -4.34 -2.46 -2.10
N ALA A 229 -3.43 -1.55 -2.41
CA ALA A 229 -2.00 -1.85 -2.46
C ALA A 229 -1.47 -2.37 -1.11
N GLY A 230 -1.91 -1.78 0.00
CA GLY A 230 -1.57 -2.21 1.36
C GLY A 230 -2.13 -3.59 1.69
N VAL A 231 -3.36 -3.90 1.30
CA VAL A 231 -3.97 -5.22 1.49
C VAL A 231 -3.17 -6.26 0.72
N ILE A 232 -2.77 -5.98 -0.52
CA ILE A 232 -1.93 -6.89 -1.32
C ILE A 232 -0.58 -7.12 -0.63
N ALA A 233 0.08 -6.06 -0.16
CA ALA A 233 1.34 -6.19 0.59
C ALA A 233 1.15 -7.04 1.85
N ASN A 234 0.08 -6.81 2.62
CA ASN A 234 -0.24 -7.57 3.82
C ASN A 234 -0.58 -9.04 3.52
N ILE A 235 -1.22 -9.34 2.38
CA ILE A 235 -1.44 -10.72 1.90
C ILE A 235 -0.09 -11.40 1.62
N ILE A 236 0.84 -10.71 0.96
CA ILE A 236 2.18 -11.25 0.67
C ILE A 236 2.92 -11.54 1.99
N VAL A 237 2.90 -10.61 2.95
CA VAL A 237 3.48 -10.82 4.28
C VAL A 237 2.80 -12.01 4.97
N THR A 238 1.47 -12.11 4.92
CA THR A 238 0.71 -13.23 5.50
C THR A 238 1.18 -14.56 4.90
N ILE A 239 1.29 -14.68 3.57
CA ILE A 239 1.76 -15.89 2.89
C ILE A 239 3.19 -16.26 3.35
N LYS A 240 4.08 -15.27 3.44
CA LYS A 240 5.46 -15.46 3.93
C LYS A 240 5.50 -15.88 5.40
N ALA A 241 4.64 -15.30 6.23
CA ALA A 241 4.50 -15.63 7.65
C ALA A 241 4.02 -17.09 7.84
N PHE A 242 3.04 -17.56 7.07
CA PHE A 242 2.60 -18.96 7.13
C PHE A 242 3.68 -19.95 6.66
N LYS A 243 4.62 -19.50 5.82
CA LYS A 243 5.82 -20.25 5.42
C LYS A 243 6.98 -20.12 6.41
N ASN A 244 6.79 -19.46 7.56
CA ASN A 244 7.83 -19.19 8.58
C ASN A 244 9.08 -18.52 7.99
N GLN A 245 8.92 -17.53 7.10
CA GLN A 245 10.03 -16.83 6.45
C GLN A 245 10.50 -15.56 7.20
N PHE A 246 10.00 -15.34 8.41
CA PHE A 246 10.39 -14.21 9.25
C PHE A 246 10.96 -14.72 10.58
N ASP A 247 12.00 -14.04 11.06
CA ASP A 247 12.63 -14.28 12.35
C ASP A 247 13.05 -12.93 12.98
N GLU A 248 13.68 -12.99 14.16
CA GLU A 248 14.08 -11.81 14.93
C GLU A 248 15.11 -10.91 14.22
N GLU A 249 15.83 -11.41 13.22
CA GLU A 249 16.85 -10.65 12.48
C GLU A 249 16.36 -10.30 11.06
N ASN A 250 15.55 -11.17 10.45
CA ASN A 250 15.03 -11.04 9.10
C ASN A 250 13.51 -10.76 9.10
N HIS A 251 13.15 -9.54 9.48
CA HIS A 251 11.76 -9.06 9.47
C HIS A 251 11.58 -7.66 8.87
N GLY A 252 12.59 -7.08 8.21
CA GLY A 252 12.51 -5.73 7.64
C GLY A 252 11.39 -5.54 6.61
N PHE A 253 11.07 -6.56 5.81
CA PHE A 253 9.91 -6.50 4.89
C PHE A 253 8.56 -6.45 5.62
N LEU A 254 8.46 -7.15 6.76
CA LEU A 254 7.28 -7.10 7.62
C LEU A 254 7.12 -5.70 8.23
N GLU A 255 8.21 -5.11 8.73
CA GLU A 255 8.19 -3.74 9.28
C GLU A 255 7.86 -2.70 8.22
N ALA A 256 8.40 -2.83 7.00
CA ALA A 256 8.08 -1.93 5.90
C ALA A 256 6.60 -1.97 5.51
N ALA A 257 6.03 -3.17 5.37
CA ALA A 257 4.61 -3.35 5.08
C ALA A 257 3.72 -2.81 6.22
N GLY A 258 4.09 -3.08 7.48
CA GLY A 258 3.39 -2.57 8.65
C GLY A 258 3.41 -1.04 8.73
N THR A 259 4.58 -0.43 8.50
CA THR A 259 4.74 1.03 8.48
C THR A 259 3.89 1.67 7.38
N TYR A 260 3.87 1.09 6.18
CA TYR A 260 3.00 1.56 5.10
C TYR A 260 1.51 1.46 5.47
N TRP A 261 1.09 0.36 6.10
CA TRP A 261 -0.30 0.20 6.54
C TRP A 261 -0.70 1.25 7.58
N HIS A 262 0.18 1.58 8.54
CA HIS A 262 -0.04 2.67 9.48
C HIS A 262 -0.14 4.03 8.79
N PHE A 263 0.69 4.30 7.78
CA PHE A 263 0.57 5.51 6.96
C PHE A 263 -0.81 5.61 6.30
N VAL A 264 -1.27 4.52 5.67
CA VAL A 264 -2.61 4.47 5.04
C VAL A 264 -3.69 4.78 6.08
N HIS A 265 -3.63 4.17 7.27
CA HIS A 265 -4.56 4.47 8.36
C HIS A 265 -4.53 5.96 8.77
N ILE A 266 -3.36 6.56 8.94
CA ILE A 266 -3.27 8.00 9.30
C ILE A 266 -3.94 8.85 8.23
N VAL A 267 -3.67 8.60 6.94
CA VAL A 267 -4.32 9.34 5.84
C VAL A 267 -5.85 9.23 5.92
N TRP A 268 -6.39 8.05 6.24
CA TRP A 268 -7.83 7.88 6.43
C TRP A 268 -8.38 8.78 7.55
N LEU A 269 -7.68 8.91 8.68
CA LEU A 269 -8.13 9.78 9.77
C LEU A 269 -8.24 11.24 9.32
N PHE A 270 -7.29 11.71 8.50
CA PHE A 270 -7.39 13.04 7.89
C PHE A 270 -8.58 13.14 6.92
N LEU A 271 -8.81 12.13 6.08
CA LEU A 271 -9.97 12.12 5.18
C LEU A 271 -11.28 12.15 5.96
N PHE A 272 -11.43 11.29 6.97
CA PHE A 272 -12.65 11.25 7.78
C PHE A 272 -12.88 12.57 8.52
N ALA A 273 -11.83 13.14 9.14
CA ALA A 273 -11.93 14.39 9.89
C ALA A 273 -12.34 15.60 9.04
N PHE A 274 -11.86 15.67 7.79
CA PHE A 274 -11.98 16.89 6.97
C PHE A 274 -12.98 16.79 5.81
N LEU A 275 -13.33 15.59 5.35
CA LEU A 275 -14.29 15.42 4.26
C LEU A 275 -15.72 15.23 4.74
N TRP A 276 -15.93 14.59 5.89
CA TRP A 276 -17.25 14.48 6.52
C TRP A 276 -17.49 15.65 7.45
N GLN A 277 -18.67 16.27 7.33
CA GLN A 277 -19.04 17.51 8.01
C GLN A 277 -18.91 17.40 9.55
N ASP A 278 -19.30 16.25 10.12
CA ASP A 278 -19.20 15.95 11.56
C ASP A 278 -18.00 15.07 11.93
N GLY A 279 -17.05 14.87 11.01
CA GLY A 279 -15.89 14.02 11.28
C GLY A 279 -15.05 14.52 12.46
N LEU A 280 -14.80 15.84 12.52
CA LEU A 280 -14.00 16.45 13.58
C LEU A 280 -14.72 16.46 14.94
N SER A 281 -16.03 16.72 14.94
CA SER A 281 -16.85 16.71 16.16
C SER A 281 -16.98 15.31 16.75
N TYR A 282 -17.01 14.28 15.91
CA TYR A 282 -16.96 12.89 16.33
C TYR A 282 -15.68 12.55 17.12
N PHE A 283 -14.51 12.97 16.64
CA PHE A 283 -13.25 12.76 17.37
C PHE A 283 -13.22 13.49 18.70
N GLN A 284 -13.78 14.71 18.78
CA GLN A 284 -13.88 15.44 20.04
C GLN A 284 -14.78 14.73 21.06
N ALA A 285 -15.90 14.16 20.60
CA ALA A 285 -16.82 13.41 21.44
C ALA A 285 -16.22 12.07 21.93
N ALA A 286 -15.36 11.43 21.12
CA ALA A 286 -14.73 10.16 21.48
C ALA A 286 -13.59 10.30 22.51
N ILE A 287 -13.01 11.49 22.66
CA ILE A 287 -11.88 11.78 23.57
C ILE A 287 -12.36 12.42 24.90
N ALA A 288 -13.60 12.94 24.93
CA ALA A 288 -14.23 13.53 26.10
C ALA A 288 -14.79 12.48 27.08
#